data_AF-A0A7W9YNX0-F1
#
_entry.id   AF-A0A7W9YNX0-F1
#
_cell.length_a   1.000
_cell.length_b   1.000
_cell.length_c   1.000
_cell.angle_alpha   90.00
_cell.angle_beta   90.00
_cell.angle_gamma   90.00
#
_symmetry.space_group_name_H-M   'P 1'
#
loop_
_entity.id
_entity.type
_entity.pdbx_description
1 polymer ?
#
loop_
_entity_poly.entity_id
_entity_poly.type
_entity_poly.pdbx_seq_one_letter_code
_entity_poly.pdbx_strand_id
1 'polypeptide(L)'
;MKLVIISVLIPMLLGGLAISMNVLLGMSIYQAFIDIFNPFKVMEPIELGVLFFLIVLWILDTSLHLFRKKGQNKKTEQRSR
;
A
#
# COMPACT_ATOMS: atom_id res chain seq x y z
N MET A 1 10.86 -11.02 -19.91
CA MET A 1 12.17 -11.00 -19.23
C MET A 1 12.52 -9.63 -18.65
N LYS A 2 12.44 -8.54 -19.42
CA LYS A 2 12.74 -7.17 -18.94
C LYS A 2 11.92 -6.74 -17.71
N LEU A 3 10.61 -7.03 -17.68
CA LEU A 3 9.73 -6.69 -16.54
C LEU A 3 10.08 -7.44 -15.25
N VAL A 4 10.53 -8.70 -15.37
CA VAL A 4 10.94 -9.50 -14.20
C VAL A 4 12.20 -8.91 -13.57
N ILE A 5 13.16 -8.51 -14.40
CA ILE A 5 14.39 -7.86 -13.94
C ILE A 5 14.07 -6.54 -13.23
N ILE A 6 13.21 -5.70 -13.83
CA ILE A 6 12.79 -4.42 -13.24
C ILE A 6 12.03 -4.65 -11.93
N SER A 7 11.16 -5.66 -11.88
CA SER A 7 10.39 -6.01 -10.68
C SER A 7 11.25 -6.51 -9.52
N VAL A 8 12.45 -7.03 -9.77
CA VAL A 8 13.41 -7.43 -8.73
C VAL A 8 14.34 -6.28 -8.38
N LEU A 9 14.74 -5.48 -9.38
CA LEU A 9 15.66 -4.36 -9.20
C LEU A 9 15.06 -3.27 -8.33
N ILE A 10 13.77 -2.93 -8.53
CA ILE A 10 13.07 -1.89 -7.76
C ILE A 10 13.09 -2.21 -6.25
N PRO A 11 12.56 -3.35 -5.77
CA PRO A 11 12.55 -3.65 -4.34
C PRO A 11 13.96 -3.83 -3.77
N MET A 12 14.92 -4.31 -4.57
CA MET A 12 16.32 -4.40 -4.15
C MET A 12 16.92 -3.01 -3.89
N LEU A 13 16.68 -2.04 -4.79
CA LEU A 13 17.15 -0.66 -4.60
C LEU A 13 16.43 0.02 -3.43
N LEU A 14 15.12 -0.19 -3.30
CA LEU A 14 14.30 0.37 -2.23
C LEU A 14 14.74 -0.16 -0.86
N GLY A 15 14.99 -1.48 -0.76
CA GLY A 15 15.50 -2.11 0.45
C GLY A 15 16.90 -1.60 0.80
N GLY A 16 17.80 -1.48 -0.18
CA GLY A 16 19.13 -0.91 0.03
C GLY A 16 19.11 0.53 0.55
N LEU A 17 18.24 1.38 -0.02
CA LEU A 17 18.06 2.76 0.45
C LEU A 17 17.47 2.81 1.86
N ALA A 18 16.48 1.98 2.17
CA ALA A 18 15.89 1.90 3.50
C ALA A 18 16.91 1.48 4.57
N ILE A 19 17.73 0.45 4.29
CA ILE A 19 18.81 0.01 5.19
C ILE A 19 19.83 1.14 5.37
N SER A 20 20.26 1.77 4.28
CA SER A 20 21.25 2.84 4.33
C SER A 20 20.76 4.03 5.16
N MET A 21 19.49 4.39 5.04
CA MET A 21 18.90 5.50 5.81
C MET A 21 18.81 5.14 7.30
N ASN A 22 18.39 3.92 7.62
CA ASN A 22 18.32 3.42 8.99
C ASN A 22 19.71 3.41 9.66
N VAL A 23 20.75 3.02 8.93
CA VAL A 23 22.14 3.09 9.41
C VAL A 23 22.59 4.54 9.61
N LEU A 24 22.22 5.46 8.71
CA LEU A 24 22.51 6.90 8.87
C LEU A 24 21.85 7.50 10.13
N LEU A 25 20.67 7.01 10.48
CA LEU A 25 19.94 7.38 11.70
C LEU A 25 20.51 6.71 12.97
N GLY A 26 21.62 5.96 12.85
CA GLY A 26 22.32 5.33 13.97
C GLY A 26 21.79 3.95 14.37
N MET A 27 20.88 3.35 13.58
CA MET A 27 20.40 2.00 13.86
C MET A 27 21.38 0.92 13.38
N SER A 28 21.43 -0.19 14.10
CA SER A 28 22.25 -1.33 13.69
C SER A 28 21.69 -1.96 12.42
N ILE A 29 22.58 -2.52 11.59
CA ILE A 29 22.20 -3.19 10.33
C ILE A 29 21.17 -4.30 10.60
N TYR A 30 21.34 -5.05 11.69
CA TYR A 30 20.40 -6.11 12.07
C TYR A 30 18.99 -5.57 12.37
N GLN A 31 18.89 -4.48 13.13
CA GLN A 31 17.61 -3.82 13.39
C GLN A 31 16.98 -3.28 12.10
N ALA A 32 17.78 -2.62 11.25
CA ALA A 32 17.30 -2.10 9.97
C ALA A 32 16.70 -3.20 9.07
N PHE A 33 17.28 -4.41 9.07
CA PHE A 33 16.71 -5.55 8.35
C PHE A 33 15.38 -6.01 8.93
N ILE A 34 15.27 -6.13 10.25
CA ILE A 34 14.02 -6.55 10.92
C ILE A 34 12.92 -5.51 10.70
N ASP A 35 13.26 -4.23 10.72
CA ASP A 35 12.34 -3.12 10.52
C ASP A 35 11.73 -3.12 9.12
N ILE A 36 12.51 -3.48 8.10
CA ILE A 36 12.02 -3.62 6.72
C ILE A 36 11.03 -4.77 6.57
N PHE A 37 11.22 -5.87 7.30
CA PHE A 37 10.30 -7.01 7.29
C PHE A 37 9.02 -6.75 8.09
N ASN A 38 9.05 -5.84 9.06
CA ASN A 38 7.89 -5.47 9.85
C ASN A 38 7.77 -3.96 10.03
N PRO A 39 7.42 -3.22 8.96
CA PRO A 39 7.36 -1.77 8.98
C PRO A 39 6.28 -1.26 9.95
N PHE A 40 5.17 -2.00 10.13
CA PHE A 40 4.08 -1.61 11.02
C PHE A 40 4.46 -1.59 12.50
N LYS A 41 5.47 -2.36 12.91
CA LYS A 41 5.95 -2.36 14.30
C LYS A 41 6.78 -1.11 14.62
N VAL A 42 7.45 -0.56 13.62
CA VAL A 42 8.41 0.54 13.74
C VAL A 42 7.76 1.88 13.42
N MET A 43 6.66 1.84 12.66
CA MET A 43 5.92 3.01 12.23
C MET A 43 5.32 3.76 13.41
N GLU A 44 5.39 5.11 13.36
CA GLU A 44 4.81 5.92 14.42
C GLU A 44 3.29 5.69 14.52
N PRO A 45 2.70 5.74 15.73
CA PRO A 45 1.26 5.52 15.91
C PRO A 45 0.40 6.45 15.05
N ILE A 46 0.87 7.68 14.82
CA ILE A 46 0.20 8.67 14.00
C ILE A 46 0.19 8.26 12.52
N GLU A 47 1.30 7.74 12.00
CA GLU A 47 1.43 7.30 10.63
C GLU A 47 0.56 6.06 10.35
N LEU A 48 0.49 5.13 11.32
CA LEU A 48 -0.46 4.01 11.28
C LEU A 48 -1.92 4.49 11.22
N GLY A 49 -2.26 5.50 12.01
CA GLY A 49 -3.59 6.11 11.99
C GLY A 49 -3.94 6.72 10.63
N VAL A 50 -2.99 7.44 10.01
CA VAL A 50 -3.15 8.03 8.67
C VAL A 50 -3.29 6.95 7.60
N LEU A 51 -2.44 5.92 7.60
CA LEU A 51 -2.55 4.80 6.67
C LEU A 51 -3.89 4.08 6.79
N PHE A 52 -4.32 3.80 8.02
CA PHE A 52 -5.60 3.16 8.28
C PHE A 52 -6.76 4.00 7.75
N PHE A 53 -6.76 5.30 8.04
CA PHE A 53 -7.77 6.23 7.53
C PHE A 53 -7.82 6.23 5.99
N LEU A 54 -6.66 6.23 5.33
CA LEU A 54 -6.56 6.23 3.88
C LEU A 54 -7.07 4.92 3.27
N ILE A 55 -6.77 3.77 3.88
CA ILE A 55 -7.31 2.46 3.48
C ILE A 55 -8.83 2.44 3.61
N VAL A 56 -9.38 2.95 4.72
CA VAL A 56 -10.83 3.04 4.92
C VAL A 56 -11.49 3.93 3.87
N LEU A 57 -10.92 5.11 3.58
CA LEU A 57 -11.42 5.97 2.52
C LEU A 57 -11.39 5.28 1.15
N TRP A 58 -10.33 4.55 0.84
CA TRP A 58 -10.21 3.82 -0.41
C TRP A 58 -11.24 2.69 -0.53
N ILE A 59 -11.51 1.96 0.56
CA ILE A 59 -12.57 0.94 0.62
C ILE A 59 -13.95 1.59 0.43
N LEU A 60 -14.20 2.73 1.07
CA LEU A 60 -15.46 3.47 0.93
C LEU A 60 -15.67 3.96 -0.50
N ASP A 61 -14.65 4.58 -1.11
CA ASP A 61 -14.70 5.03 -2.50
C ASP A 61 -14.96 3.86 -3.45
N THR A 62 -14.19 2.78 -3.30
CA THR A 62 -14.35 1.55 -4.10
C THR A 62 -15.76 0.96 -3.93
N SER A 63 -16.25 0.90 -2.71
CA SER A 63 -17.60 0.41 -2.41
C SER A 63 -18.67 1.30 -3.05
N LEU A 64 -18.59 2.62 -2.89
CA LEU A 64 -19.52 3.58 -3.52
C LEU A 64 -19.49 3.48 -5.05
N HIS A 65 -18.31 3.33 -5.64
CA HIS A 65 -18.15 3.14 -7.08
C HIS A 65 -18.84 1.85 -7.54
N LEU A 66 -18.66 0.74 -6.81
CA LEU A 66 -19.33 -0.54 -7.08
C LEU A 66 -20.86 -0.45 -6.89
N PHE A 67 -21.33 0.23 -5.85
CA PHE A 67 -22.76 0.45 -5.59
C PHE A 67 -23.42 1.32 -6.67
N ARG A 68 -22.76 2.40 -7.11
CA ARG A 68 -23.24 3.25 -8.22
C ARG A 68 -23.29 2.47 -9.53
N LYS A 69 -22.29 1.63 -9.81
CA LYS A 69 -22.29 0.74 -10.98
C LYS A 69 -23.44 -0.26 -10.94
N LYS A 70 -23.77 -0.81 -9.76
CA LYS A 70 -24.89 -1.74 -9.57
C LYS A 70 -26.26 -1.05 -9.71
N GLY A 71 -26.38 0.22 -9.32
CA GLY A 71 -27.58 1.03 -9.51
C GLY A 71 -27.89 1.38 -10.97
N GLN A 72 -26.86 1.60 -11.80
CA GLN A 72 -27.03 1.85 -13.24
C GLN A 72 -27.46 0.60 -14.01
N ASN A 73 -26.94 -0.58 -13.65
CA ASN A 73 -27.28 -1.83 -14.34
C ASN A 73 -28.76 -2.23 -14.14
N LYS A 74 -29.32 -1.95 -12.94
CA LYS A 74 -30.76 -2.16 -12.68
C LYS A 74 -31.66 -1.23 -13.50
N LYS A 75 -31.21 -0.01 -13.82
CA LYS A 75 -32.00 0.98 -14.59
C LYS A 75 -32.11 0.61 -16.08
N THR A 76 -31.12 -0.08 -16.62
CA THR A 76 -31.14 -0.58 -18.00
C THR A 76 -32.04 -1.80 -18.15
N GLU A 77 -32.07 -2.70 -17.16
CA GLU A 77 -32.92 -3.90 -17.19
C GLU A 77 -34.42 -3.58 -17.01
N GLN A 78 -34.75 -2.52 -16.25
CA GLN A 78 -36.13 -2.05 -16.07
C GLN A 78 -36.70 -1.29 -17.27
N ARG A 79 -35.87 -0.78 -18.19
CA ARG A 79 -36.31 -0.06 -19.40
C ARG A 79 -36.53 -1.00 -20.61
N SER A 80 -36.18 -2.28 -20.46
CA SER A 80 -36.31 -3.31 -21.50
C SER A 80 -37.41 -4.34 -21.21
N ARG A 81 -38.24 -4.11 -20.17
CA ARG A 81 -39.46 -4.88 -19.91
C ARG A 81 -40.70 -4.04 -20.18
#